data_AF-A0A1C7H465-F1
#
_entry.id   AF-A0A1C7H465-F1
#
_cell.length_a   1.000
_cell.length_b   1.000
_cell.length_c   1.000
_cell.angle_alpha   90.00
_cell.angle_beta   90.00
_cell.angle_gamma   90.00
#
_symmetry.space_group_name_H-M   'P 1'
#
loop_
_entity.id
_entity.type
_entity.pdbx_description
1 polymer ?
#
loop_
_entity_poly.entity_id
_entity_poly.type
_entity_poly.pdbx_seq_one_letter_code
_entity_poly.pdbx_strand_id
1 'polypeptide(L)'
;MEHLLHYVWKHKLFPLKVLQTTNGLPVEVIDPGLQNPNAGPDFFNAKLKIDGALWVGNIEIHTHASDWFRHGHHSDKAYDSVILHVVSEADAEITRSNGEPIPQLLLTCPENVRLHYRELCVADQYPACYPVLASLPKLTIHSWLTALQTERLEQKAQLITQRLALCNRNWEDAFFITLARNFGFGLNGDAFETWAGLLPFRAMDKHRNDLFQIEAFFYGLAGLLEEKFLKREQEDEYSLRLCKEFRYLQRKFEIGQGMDATLWRFLRLRPDNFPHIRLAQLAYLYQKGDKLFSRLLEAETLADVRTLLDTRTSSYWENHYLFGRLSSQKEKTLGERSKDLIIINTVVPFLYTYGLHKADERMCERAGRFLEELKAESNHIIRSWSDAGLPVVSAADSQALIQLQKEYCDKRKCLYCRFGYEYLKHNSL
;
A
#
# COMPACT_ATOMS: atom_id res chain seq x y z
N MET A 1 26.77 -1.98 8.88
CA MET A 1 27.76 -2.71 8.05
C MET A 1 27.23 -4.10 7.74
N GLU A 2 26.77 -4.82 8.77
CA GLU A 2 26.11 -6.13 8.67
C GLU A 2 25.09 -6.29 7.53
N HIS A 3 24.10 -5.39 7.39
CA HIS A 3 23.13 -5.49 6.28
C HIS A 3 23.77 -5.53 4.87
N LEU A 4 24.93 -4.90 4.69
CA LEU A 4 25.68 -4.99 3.43
C LEU A 4 26.38 -6.35 3.27
N LEU A 5 26.85 -6.96 4.35
CA LEU A 5 27.40 -8.33 4.31
C LEU A 5 26.31 -9.34 3.94
N HIS A 6 25.10 -9.21 4.51
CA HIS A 6 23.96 -10.05 4.10
C HIS A 6 23.64 -9.86 2.62
N TYR A 7 23.65 -8.62 2.15
CA TYR A 7 23.40 -8.31 0.76
C TYR A 7 24.46 -8.93 -0.18
N VAL A 8 25.73 -8.79 0.17
CA VAL A 8 26.86 -9.36 -0.58
C VAL A 8 26.79 -10.88 -0.60
N TRP A 9 26.49 -11.52 0.54
CA TRP A 9 26.32 -12.97 0.64
C TRP A 9 25.16 -13.47 -0.22
N LYS A 10 23.97 -12.89 -0.02
CA LYS A 10 22.73 -13.26 -0.73
C LYS A 10 22.90 -13.20 -2.25
N HIS A 11 23.55 -12.15 -2.74
CA HIS A 11 23.72 -11.91 -4.16
C HIS A 11 25.05 -12.43 -4.73
N LYS A 12 25.84 -13.16 -3.92
CA LYS A 12 27.16 -13.68 -4.28
C LYS A 12 28.08 -12.62 -4.89
N LEU A 13 28.07 -11.39 -4.36
CA LEU A 13 28.92 -10.29 -4.81
C LEU A 13 30.33 -10.42 -4.24
N PHE A 14 30.93 -11.61 -4.44
CA PHE A 14 32.21 -11.98 -3.85
C PHE A 14 33.38 -11.35 -4.62
N PRO A 15 34.52 -11.12 -3.95
CA PRO A 15 35.73 -10.69 -4.63
C PRO A 15 36.18 -11.76 -5.65
N LEU A 16 36.93 -11.36 -6.67
CA LEU A 16 37.45 -12.26 -7.73
C LEU A 16 38.51 -13.27 -7.23
N LYS A 17 38.83 -13.27 -5.94
CA LYS A 17 39.75 -14.22 -5.30
C LYS A 17 38.98 -15.42 -4.76
N VAL A 18 39.65 -16.56 -4.65
CA VAL A 18 39.10 -17.75 -3.97
C VAL A 18 38.75 -17.36 -2.52
N LEU A 19 37.51 -17.65 -2.11
CA LEU A 19 37.10 -17.47 -0.72
C LEU A 19 37.79 -18.53 0.14
N GLN A 20 38.24 -18.14 1.32
CA GLN A 20 38.95 -19.03 2.24
C GLN A 20 38.47 -18.79 3.67
N THR A 21 38.44 -19.84 4.47
CA THR A 21 38.22 -19.69 5.91
C THR A 21 39.36 -18.91 6.56
N THR A 22 39.17 -18.43 7.79
CA THR A 22 40.22 -17.80 8.61
C THR A 22 41.45 -18.70 8.78
N ASN A 23 41.27 -20.02 8.66
CA ASN A 23 42.32 -21.04 8.73
C ASN A 23 42.88 -21.45 7.35
N GLY A 24 42.50 -20.76 6.28
CA GLY A 24 43.05 -20.93 4.92
C GLY A 24 42.38 -22.01 4.06
N LEU A 25 41.32 -22.66 4.53
CA LEU A 25 40.62 -23.69 3.75
C LEU A 25 39.78 -23.06 2.65
N PRO A 26 39.84 -23.55 1.39
CA PRO A 26 39.06 -22.98 0.30
C PRO A 26 37.56 -23.20 0.50
N VAL A 27 36.76 -22.17 0.20
CA VAL A 27 35.30 -22.14 0.30
C VAL A 27 34.70 -21.83 -1.06
N GLU A 28 33.79 -22.68 -1.53
CA GLU A 28 32.97 -22.45 -2.72
C GLU A 28 31.50 -22.33 -2.30
N VAL A 29 30.83 -21.24 -2.70
CA VAL A 29 29.42 -21.02 -2.39
C VAL A 29 28.54 -21.51 -3.53
N ILE A 30 28.05 -22.75 -3.42
CA ILE A 30 27.16 -23.37 -4.40
C ILE A 30 25.76 -22.71 -4.31
N ASP A 31 25.25 -22.53 -3.09
CA ASP A 31 23.96 -21.91 -2.80
C ASP A 31 24.09 -21.10 -1.49
N PRO A 32 23.81 -19.78 -1.45
CA PRO A 32 23.97 -18.98 -0.25
C PRO A 32 22.86 -19.26 0.78
N GLY A 33 21.83 -20.02 0.40
CA GLY A 33 20.67 -20.33 1.22
C GLY A 33 19.56 -19.28 1.11
N LEU A 34 18.48 -19.52 1.84
CA LEU A 34 17.32 -18.64 1.93
C LEU A 34 17.46 -17.71 3.12
N GLN A 35 17.47 -16.40 2.87
CA GLN A 35 17.53 -15.40 3.93
C GLN A 35 16.35 -15.56 4.91
N ASN A 36 16.65 -15.61 6.20
CA ASN A 36 15.68 -15.67 7.28
C ASN A 36 15.36 -14.25 7.78
N PRO A 37 14.10 -13.79 7.69
CA PRO A 37 13.69 -12.51 8.29
C PRO A 37 13.23 -12.65 9.75
N ASN A 38 13.16 -13.88 10.29
CA ASN A 38 12.66 -14.19 11.62
C ASN A 38 13.82 -14.57 12.55
N ALA A 39 13.49 -14.99 13.78
CA ALA A 39 14.48 -15.49 14.74
C ALA A 39 15.23 -16.75 14.21
N GLY A 40 16.47 -16.92 14.64
CA GLY A 40 17.37 -17.99 14.24
C GLY A 40 18.44 -17.50 13.24
N PRO A 41 19.21 -18.44 12.65
CA PRO A 41 20.31 -18.10 11.76
C PRO A 41 19.90 -17.25 10.56
N ASP A 42 20.81 -16.42 10.07
CA ASP A 42 20.54 -15.45 9.00
C ASP A 42 20.14 -16.05 7.65
N PHE A 43 20.70 -17.21 7.29
CA PHE A 43 20.35 -17.94 6.07
C PHE A 43 20.16 -19.42 6.33
N PHE A 44 19.06 -19.97 5.81
CA PHE A 44 18.74 -21.39 5.90
C PHE A 44 19.19 -22.18 4.68
N ASN A 45 19.64 -23.42 4.92
CA ASN A 45 19.87 -24.43 3.87
C ASN A 45 20.87 -24.02 2.78
N ALA A 46 21.91 -23.27 3.15
CA ALA A 46 23.04 -23.00 2.28
C ALA A 46 23.79 -24.29 1.91
N LYS A 47 24.42 -24.28 0.74
CA LYS A 47 25.25 -25.38 0.23
C LYS A 47 26.63 -24.85 -0.10
N LEU A 48 27.63 -25.35 0.60
CA LEU A 48 29.01 -24.89 0.49
C LEU A 48 29.93 -26.06 0.20
N LYS A 49 31.01 -25.82 -0.53
CA LYS A 49 32.14 -26.76 -0.60
C LYS A 49 33.29 -26.18 0.22
N ILE A 50 33.65 -26.84 1.31
CA ILE A 50 34.77 -26.42 2.17
C ILE A 50 35.82 -27.53 2.09
N ASP A 51 37.01 -27.19 1.61
CA ASP A 51 38.12 -28.12 1.38
C ASP A 51 37.71 -29.40 0.62
N GLY A 52 36.92 -29.22 -0.44
CA GLY A 52 36.46 -30.32 -1.28
C GLY A 52 35.19 -31.05 -0.80
N ALA A 53 34.84 -30.95 0.49
CA ALA A 53 33.66 -31.59 1.06
C ALA A 53 32.41 -30.72 0.90
N LEU A 54 31.25 -31.33 0.62
CA LEU A 54 29.96 -30.64 0.55
C LEU A 54 29.35 -30.51 1.94
N TRP A 55 29.02 -29.28 2.33
CA TRP A 55 28.34 -28.93 3.57
C TRP A 55 26.94 -28.39 3.25
N VAL A 56 25.96 -28.80 4.05
CA VAL A 56 24.58 -28.30 3.96
C VAL A 56 24.13 -27.88 5.35
N GLY A 57 23.69 -26.64 5.49
CA GLY A 57 23.29 -26.08 6.78
C GLY A 57 23.09 -24.58 6.72
N ASN A 58 23.18 -23.92 7.86
CA ASN A 58 22.82 -22.52 8.00
C ASN A 58 24.04 -21.61 8.03
N ILE A 59 23.83 -20.33 7.74
CA ILE A 59 24.87 -19.30 7.74
C ILE A 59 24.46 -18.24 8.74
N GLU A 60 25.43 -17.81 9.54
CA GLU A 60 25.32 -16.64 10.40
C GLU A 60 26.27 -15.55 9.90
N ILE A 61 25.86 -14.29 9.97
CA ILE A 61 26.62 -13.16 9.49
C ILE A 61 26.70 -12.07 10.55
N HIS A 62 27.90 -11.70 10.95
CA HIS A 62 28.11 -10.58 11.88
C HIS A 62 29.14 -9.58 11.36
N THR A 63 29.13 -8.38 11.94
CA THR A 63 30.24 -7.45 11.74
C THR A 63 31.52 -7.99 12.40
N HIS A 64 31.42 -8.39 13.68
CA HIS A 64 32.53 -8.98 14.45
C HIS A 64 32.22 -10.42 14.84
N ALA A 65 33.23 -11.28 14.87
CA ALA A 65 33.06 -12.65 15.32
C ALA A 65 32.57 -12.76 16.77
N SER A 66 33.04 -11.86 17.65
CA SER A 66 32.66 -11.80 19.05
C SER A 66 31.17 -11.53 19.29
N ASP A 67 30.44 -11.03 18.29
CA ASP A 67 28.98 -10.84 18.36
C ASP A 67 28.23 -12.18 18.51
N TRP A 68 28.83 -13.31 18.09
CA TRP A 68 28.32 -14.65 18.36
C TRP A 68 28.05 -14.91 19.85
N PHE A 69 28.96 -14.44 20.71
CA PHE A 69 28.82 -14.58 22.15
C PHE A 69 27.89 -13.52 22.74
N ARG A 70 27.96 -12.28 22.24
CA ARG A 70 27.12 -11.16 22.70
C ARG A 70 25.63 -11.45 22.48
N HIS A 71 25.28 -12.09 21.36
CA HIS A 71 23.91 -12.49 21.05
C HIS A 71 23.51 -13.84 21.67
N GLY A 72 24.42 -14.52 22.37
CA GLY A 72 24.13 -15.77 23.07
C GLY A 72 24.03 -17.02 22.18
N HIS A 73 24.40 -16.93 20.90
CA HIS A 73 24.26 -18.03 19.92
C HIS A 73 25.05 -19.29 20.31
N HIS A 74 26.20 -19.12 20.96
CA HIS A 74 27.00 -20.22 21.52
C HIS A 74 26.22 -21.13 22.50
N SER A 75 25.12 -20.64 23.08
CA SER A 75 24.28 -21.38 24.03
C SER A 75 22.90 -21.76 23.46
N ASP A 76 22.58 -21.30 22.26
CA ASP A 76 21.29 -21.51 21.62
C ASP A 76 21.37 -22.61 20.56
N LYS A 77 20.64 -23.71 20.82
CA LYS A 77 20.59 -24.88 19.93
C LYS A 77 20.06 -24.58 18.54
N ALA A 78 19.32 -23.49 18.34
CA ALA A 78 18.89 -23.06 17.00
C ALA A 78 20.09 -22.82 16.06
N TYR A 79 21.24 -22.44 16.62
CA TYR A 79 22.45 -22.10 15.88
C TYR A 79 23.43 -23.28 15.72
N ASP A 80 23.15 -24.46 16.31
CA ASP A 80 24.01 -25.65 16.13
C ASP A 80 24.06 -26.12 14.66
N SER A 81 23.05 -25.74 13.87
CA SER A 81 22.95 -26.00 12.44
C SER A 81 23.81 -25.06 11.57
N VAL A 82 24.49 -24.07 12.16
CA VAL A 82 25.37 -23.15 11.43
C VAL A 82 26.63 -23.87 10.99
N ILE A 83 26.89 -23.84 9.69
CA ILE A 83 28.03 -24.51 9.04
C ILE A 83 29.16 -23.54 8.66
N LEU A 84 28.85 -22.24 8.61
CA LEU A 84 29.82 -21.18 8.32
C LEU A 84 29.37 -19.90 9.01
N HIS A 85 30.30 -19.21 9.68
CA HIS A 85 30.10 -17.86 10.19
C HIS A 85 30.84 -16.85 9.33
N VAL A 86 30.11 -15.92 8.73
CA VAL A 86 30.65 -14.92 7.82
C VAL A 86 30.82 -13.61 8.58
N VAL A 87 32.03 -13.06 8.59
CA VAL A 87 32.34 -11.85 9.36
C VAL A 87 33.13 -10.83 8.56
N SER A 88 32.97 -9.54 8.86
CA SER A 88 33.90 -8.52 8.36
C SER A 88 35.19 -8.42 9.16
N GLU A 89 35.16 -8.85 10.44
CA GLU A 89 36.31 -8.90 11.32
C GLU A 89 36.28 -10.18 12.16
N ALA A 90 37.34 -10.98 12.09
CA ALA A 90 37.49 -12.20 12.86
C ALA A 90 38.30 -11.93 14.14
N ASP A 91 37.63 -11.39 15.16
CA ASP A 91 38.21 -10.99 16.46
C ASP A 91 38.08 -12.08 17.55
N ALA A 92 37.40 -13.18 17.26
CA ALA A 92 37.21 -14.31 18.16
C ALA A 92 36.98 -15.62 17.40
N GLU A 93 37.46 -16.73 17.97
CA GLU A 93 37.08 -18.09 17.55
C GLU A 93 35.72 -18.43 18.18
N ILE A 94 34.84 -19.08 17.40
CA ILE A 94 33.47 -19.39 17.84
C ILE A 94 33.18 -20.89 17.79
N THR A 95 32.30 -21.33 18.67
CA THR A 95 31.87 -22.74 18.77
C THR A 95 30.36 -22.85 18.81
N ARG A 96 29.85 -24.02 18.37
CA ARG A 96 28.49 -24.48 18.64
C ARG A 96 28.30 -24.76 20.13
N SER A 97 27.06 -25.05 20.53
CA SER A 97 26.74 -25.40 21.93
C SER A 97 27.41 -26.69 22.40
N ASN A 98 27.79 -27.57 21.47
CA ASN A 98 28.54 -28.80 21.76
C ASN A 98 30.08 -28.59 21.84
N GLY A 99 30.57 -27.37 21.66
CA GLY A 99 32.00 -27.03 21.69
C GLY A 99 32.75 -27.24 20.37
N GLU A 100 32.09 -27.74 19.31
CA GLU A 100 32.72 -27.84 18.00
C GLU A 100 32.97 -26.44 17.40
N PRO A 101 34.17 -26.19 16.85
CA PRO A 101 34.44 -24.93 16.17
C PRO A 101 33.61 -24.80 14.91
N ILE A 102 33.16 -23.57 14.63
CA ILE A 102 32.46 -23.24 13.39
C ILE A 102 33.47 -22.58 12.44
N PRO A 103 33.63 -23.07 11.20
CA PRO A 103 34.48 -22.40 10.22
C PRO A 103 34.04 -20.94 10.01
N GLN A 104 35.00 -20.01 10.03
CA GLN A 104 34.74 -18.60 9.83
C GLN A 104 35.27 -18.14 8.46
N LEU A 105 34.51 -17.28 7.77
CA LEU A 105 34.91 -16.67 6.49
C LEU A 105 34.97 -15.15 6.66
N LEU A 106 36.13 -14.57 6.35
CA LEU A 106 36.26 -13.13 6.27
C LEU A 106 35.68 -12.63 4.94
N LEU A 107 34.56 -11.92 4.99
CA LEU A 107 33.91 -11.31 3.83
C LEU A 107 33.92 -9.79 3.97
N THR A 108 34.41 -9.13 2.94
CA THR A 108 34.40 -7.67 2.84
C THR A 108 33.35 -7.24 1.83
N CYS A 109 32.66 -6.14 2.14
CA CYS A 109 31.75 -5.53 1.18
C CYS A 109 32.57 -4.85 0.07
N PRO A 110 32.33 -5.15 -1.21
CA PRO A 110 32.98 -4.45 -2.31
C PRO A 110 32.80 -2.94 -2.20
N GLU A 111 33.87 -2.19 -2.47
CA GLU A 111 33.88 -0.73 -2.27
C GLU A 111 32.80 -0.03 -3.11
N ASN A 112 32.59 -0.48 -4.35
CA ASN A 112 31.54 0.04 -5.24
C ASN A 112 30.15 -0.15 -4.62
N VAL A 113 29.84 -1.32 -4.07
CA VAL A 113 28.55 -1.59 -3.42
C VAL A 113 28.36 -0.68 -2.20
N ARG A 114 29.41 -0.51 -1.40
CA ARG A 114 29.40 0.37 -0.22
C ARG A 114 29.17 1.84 -0.60
N LEU A 115 29.86 2.32 -1.62
CA LEU A 115 29.72 3.69 -2.13
C LEU A 115 28.33 3.92 -2.71
N HIS A 116 27.87 3.06 -3.62
CA HIS A 116 26.55 3.18 -4.25
C HIS A 116 25.41 3.09 -3.24
N TYR A 117 25.54 2.24 -2.21
CA TYR A 117 24.57 2.21 -1.13
C TYR A 117 24.53 3.53 -0.34
N ARG A 118 25.70 4.13 -0.08
CA ARG A 118 25.79 5.43 0.59
C ARG A 118 25.14 6.52 -0.26
N GLU A 119 25.39 6.54 -1.57
CA GLU A 119 24.75 7.46 -2.51
C GLU A 119 23.22 7.36 -2.46
N LEU A 120 22.67 6.14 -2.53
CA LEU A 120 21.22 5.92 -2.43
C LEU A 120 20.64 6.39 -1.09
N CYS A 121 21.41 6.33 -0.01
CA CYS A 121 20.99 6.74 1.33
C CYS A 121 21.03 8.26 1.56
N VAL A 122 21.88 8.99 0.84
CA VAL A 122 22.08 10.44 1.00
C VAL A 122 21.52 11.26 -0.16
N ALA A 123 20.93 10.60 -1.16
CA ALA A 123 20.33 11.25 -2.32
C ALA A 123 19.16 12.18 -1.91
N ASP A 124 19.24 13.43 -2.37
CA ASP A 124 18.17 14.42 -2.23
C ASP A 124 17.16 14.36 -3.39
N GLN A 125 17.55 13.76 -4.52
CA GLN A 125 16.70 13.58 -5.70
C GLN A 125 16.07 12.19 -5.71
N TYR A 126 14.76 12.13 -5.94
CA TYR A 126 14.01 10.89 -6.04
C TYR A 126 13.41 10.69 -7.45
N PRO A 127 13.40 9.44 -7.97
CA PRO A 127 13.97 8.24 -7.36
C PRO A 127 15.51 8.24 -7.35
N ALA A 128 16.13 7.87 -6.23
CA ALA A 128 17.59 7.91 -6.07
C ALA A 128 18.35 7.02 -7.08
N CYS A 129 17.71 5.95 -7.56
CA CYS A 129 18.26 5.04 -8.55
C CYS A 129 18.07 5.51 -10.01
N TYR A 130 17.60 6.75 -10.26
CA TYR A 130 17.36 7.27 -11.62
C TYR A 130 18.51 7.05 -12.62
N PRO A 131 19.82 7.09 -12.25
CA PRO A 131 20.90 7.02 -13.23
C PRO A 131 20.91 5.72 -14.04
N VAL A 132 20.43 4.61 -13.47
CA VAL A 132 20.43 3.31 -14.15
C VAL A 132 19.13 3.00 -14.88
N LEU A 133 18.01 3.66 -14.53
CA LEU A 133 16.66 3.27 -14.96
C LEU A 133 16.49 3.22 -16.49
N ALA A 134 17.04 4.22 -17.20
CA ALA A 134 16.93 4.29 -18.66
C ALA A 134 17.68 3.15 -19.38
N SER A 135 18.69 2.56 -18.74
CA SER A 135 19.49 1.47 -19.31
C SER A 135 18.93 0.08 -19.01
N LEU A 136 17.97 -0.02 -18.09
CA LEU A 136 17.45 -1.30 -17.65
C LEU A 136 16.69 -2.02 -18.79
N PRO A 137 16.86 -3.34 -18.95
CA PRO A 137 16.06 -4.12 -19.87
C PRO A 137 14.56 -3.98 -19.55
N LYS A 138 13.73 -3.84 -20.60
CA LYS A 138 12.27 -3.72 -20.46
C LYS A 138 11.66 -4.88 -19.66
N LEU A 139 12.21 -6.09 -19.81
CA LEU A 139 11.77 -7.27 -19.07
C LEU A 139 12.05 -7.14 -17.56
N THR A 140 13.20 -6.57 -17.17
CA THR A 140 13.55 -6.29 -15.76
C THR A 140 12.58 -5.30 -15.16
N ILE A 141 12.27 -4.20 -15.87
CA ILE A 141 11.29 -3.20 -15.45
C ILE A 141 9.91 -3.85 -15.29
N HIS A 142 9.41 -4.50 -16.35
CA HIS A 142 8.08 -5.11 -16.35
C HIS A 142 7.92 -6.15 -15.25
N SER A 143 8.85 -7.09 -15.12
CA SER A 143 8.78 -8.13 -14.08
C SER A 143 8.83 -7.58 -12.66
N TRP A 144 9.46 -6.41 -12.44
CA TRP A 144 9.47 -5.77 -11.15
C TRP A 144 8.15 -5.05 -10.86
N LEU A 145 7.64 -4.30 -11.84
CA LEU A 145 6.35 -3.62 -11.72
C LEU A 145 5.22 -4.63 -11.49
N THR A 146 5.20 -5.78 -12.18
CA THR A 146 4.21 -6.84 -11.94
C THR A 146 4.26 -7.35 -10.49
N ALA A 147 5.45 -7.61 -9.95
CA ALA A 147 5.58 -8.04 -8.55
C ALA A 147 5.04 -6.98 -7.57
N LEU A 148 5.37 -5.71 -7.80
CA LEU A 148 4.89 -4.58 -6.99
C LEU A 148 3.37 -4.37 -7.11
N GLN A 149 2.77 -4.66 -8.27
CA GLN A 149 1.31 -4.63 -8.44
C GLN A 149 0.65 -5.69 -7.56
N THR A 150 1.17 -6.92 -7.58
CA THR A 150 0.67 -8.01 -6.73
C THR A 150 0.80 -7.65 -5.25
N GLU A 151 1.98 -7.21 -4.81
CA GLU A 151 2.20 -6.78 -3.41
C GLU A 151 1.20 -5.70 -2.98
N ARG A 152 0.93 -4.72 -3.87
CA ARG A 152 -0.01 -3.64 -3.57
C ARG A 152 -1.46 -4.13 -3.49
N LEU A 153 -1.87 -5.03 -4.38
CA LEU A 153 -3.20 -5.63 -4.34
C LEU A 153 -3.38 -6.46 -3.06
N GLU A 154 -2.38 -7.23 -2.65
CA GLU A 154 -2.39 -7.98 -1.39
C GLU A 154 -2.51 -7.05 -0.17
N GLN A 155 -1.76 -5.94 -0.13
CA GLN A 155 -1.90 -4.95 0.94
C GLN A 155 -3.30 -4.33 0.98
N LYS A 156 -3.88 -3.99 -0.18
CA LYS A 156 -5.26 -3.49 -0.23
C LYS A 156 -6.28 -4.56 0.19
N ALA A 157 -6.06 -5.82 -0.17
CA ALA A 157 -6.90 -6.94 0.25
C ALA A 157 -6.87 -7.18 1.76
N GLN A 158 -5.69 -7.03 2.38
CA GLN A 158 -5.56 -7.07 3.84
C GLN A 158 -6.35 -5.95 4.52
N LEU A 159 -6.27 -4.71 4.00
CA LEU A 159 -7.07 -3.59 4.52
C LEU A 159 -8.58 -3.83 4.38
N ILE A 160 -9.03 -4.40 3.26
CA ILE A 160 -10.45 -4.78 3.08
C ILE A 160 -10.84 -5.87 4.08
N THR A 161 -9.98 -6.86 4.31
CA THR A 161 -10.22 -7.94 5.28
C THR A 161 -10.35 -7.38 6.70
N GLN A 162 -9.53 -6.41 7.08
CA GLN A 162 -9.64 -5.70 8.36
C GLN A 162 -10.97 -4.95 8.47
N ARG A 163 -11.39 -4.22 7.43
CA ARG A 163 -12.70 -3.54 7.42
C ARG A 163 -13.87 -4.52 7.51
N LEU A 164 -13.80 -5.65 6.81
CA LEU A 164 -14.80 -6.71 6.89
C LEU A 164 -14.95 -7.24 8.30
N ALA A 165 -13.84 -7.42 9.03
CA ALA A 165 -13.90 -7.85 10.43
C ALA A 165 -14.67 -6.84 11.30
N LEU A 166 -14.45 -5.54 11.09
CA LEU A 166 -15.18 -4.47 11.80
C LEU A 166 -16.66 -4.38 11.38
N CYS A 167 -16.99 -4.80 10.16
CA CYS A 167 -18.35 -4.79 9.63
C CYS A 167 -19.11 -6.12 9.86
N ASN A 168 -18.72 -6.93 10.85
CA ASN A 168 -19.32 -8.25 11.10
C ASN A 168 -19.38 -9.15 9.86
N ARG A 169 -18.34 -9.08 9.01
CA ARG A 169 -18.21 -9.78 7.73
C ARG A 169 -19.27 -9.40 6.68
N ASN A 170 -19.90 -8.23 6.82
CA ASN A 170 -20.77 -7.68 5.80
C ASN A 170 -19.97 -7.00 4.69
N TRP A 171 -20.02 -7.57 3.48
CA TRP A 171 -19.30 -7.05 2.32
C TRP A 171 -19.83 -5.73 1.79
N GLU A 172 -21.14 -5.50 1.84
CA GLU A 172 -21.74 -4.26 1.35
C GLU A 172 -21.34 -3.07 2.23
N ASP A 173 -21.30 -3.26 3.55
CA ASP A 173 -20.90 -2.22 4.51
C ASP A 173 -19.41 -1.89 4.36
N ALA A 174 -18.55 -2.91 4.32
CA ALA A 174 -17.11 -2.72 4.10
C ALA A 174 -16.82 -2.08 2.73
N PHE A 175 -17.60 -2.43 1.70
CA PHE A 175 -17.52 -1.81 0.39
C PHE A 175 -17.91 -0.33 0.44
N PHE A 176 -19.03 0.01 1.08
CA PHE A 176 -19.46 1.40 1.18
C PHE A 176 -18.46 2.26 1.96
N ILE A 177 -17.91 1.76 3.07
CA ILE A 177 -16.89 2.47 3.85
C ILE A 177 -15.63 2.71 3.01
N THR A 178 -15.19 1.71 2.24
CA THR A 178 -14.01 1.85 1.36
C THR A 178 -14.31 2.81 0.20
N LEU A 179 -15.51 2.76 -0.37
CA LEU A 179 -15.97 3.68 -1.39
C LEU A 179 -15.97 5.12 -0.87
N ALA A 180 -16.54 5.34 0.31
CA ALA A 180 -16.58 6.64 0.97
C ALA A 180 -15.15 7.18 1.20
N ARG A 181 -14.23 6.37 1.74
CA ARG A 181 -12.81 6.75 1.88
C ARG A 181 -12.24 7.29 0.58
N ASN A 182 -12.49 6.59 -0.53
CA ASN A 182 -11.94 6.96 -1.83
C ASN A 182 -12.65 8.18 -2.47
N PHE A 183 -13.87 8.52 -2.06
CA PHE A 183 -14.52 9.80 -2.37
C PHE A 183 -13.83 11.01 -1.70
N GLY A 184 -12.99 10.76 -0.69
CA GLY A 184 -12.12 11.77 -0.07
C GLY A 184 -10.87 12.12 -0.89
N PHE A 185 -10.57 11.38 -1.97
CA PHE A 185 -9.44 11.58 -2.90
C PHE A 185 -8.10 11.93 -2.21
N GLY A 186 -7.78 11.19 -1.14
CA GLY A 186 -6.57 11.37 -0.34
C GLY A 186 -6.74 12.38 0.80
N LEU A 187 -7.05 13.65 0.49
CA LEU A 187 -7.07 14.73 1.51
C LEU A 187 -8.08 14.49 2.63
N ASN A 188 -9.29 14.03 2.29
CA ASN A 188 -10.36 13.76 3.24
C ASN A 188 -10.62 12.26 3.43
N GLY A 189 -9.71 11.38 2.99
CA GLY A 189 -9.95 9.94 3.00
C GLY A 189 -10.26 9.40 4.40
N ASP A 190 -9.45 9.76 5.39
CA ASP A 190 -9.64 9.33 6.78
C ASP A 190 -10.91 9.91 7.41
N ALA A 191 -11.29 11.15 7.06
CA ALA A 191 -12.51 11.77 7.53
C ALA A 191 -13.75 11.07 6.95
N PHE A 192 -13.75 10.75 5.65
CA PHE A 192 -14.81 9.98 5.02
C PHE A 192 -14.91 8.55 5.56
N GLU A 193 -13.80 7.88 5.83
CA GLU A 193 -13.82 6.55 6.44
C GLU A 193 -14.40 6.59 7.86
N THR A 194 -13.97 7.58 8.66
CA THR A 194 -14.49 7.80 10.03
C THR A 194 -15.99 8.04 10.00
N TRP A 195 -16.45 8.95 9.14
CA TRP A 195 -17.86 9.23 8.90
C TRP A 195 -18.63 7.97 8.52
N ALA A 196 -18.15 7.23 7.53
CA ALA A 196 -18.84 6.06 7.00
C ALA A 196 -18.95 4.93 8.04
N GLY A 197 -17.97 4.82 8.95
CA GLY A 197 -18.01 3.88 10.07
C GLY A 197 -19.10 4.16 11.12
N LEU A 198 -19.65 5.38 11.15
CA LEU A 198 -20.76 5.76 12.04
C LEU A 198 -22.14 5.46 11.45
N LEU A 199 -22.22 5.10 10.16
CA LEU A 199 -23.50 4.97 9.47
C LEU A 199 -24.29 3.74 9.94
N PRO A 200 -25.56 3.90 10.36
CA PRO A 200 -26.42 2.79 10.71
C PRO A 200 -27.03 2.18 9.43
N PHE A 201 -26.24 1.43 8.65
CA PHE A 201 -26.64 0.89 7.34
C PHE A 201 -28.02 0.25 7.32
N ARG A 202 -28.34 -0.59 8.31
CA ARG A 202 -29.63 -1.29 8.41
C ARG A 202 -30.81 -0.35 8.67
N ALA A 203 -30.59 0.77 9.34
CA ALA A 203 -31.62 1.81 9.50
C ALA A 203 -31.78 2.59 8.18
N MET A 204 -30.67 2.99 7.56
CA MET A 204 -30.68 3.71 6.29
C MET A 204 -31.32 2.91 5.15
N ASP A 205 -31.13 1.59 5.11
CA ASP A 205 -31.75 0.71 4.11
C ASP A 205 -33.28 0.84 4.09
N LYS A 206 -33.91 1.06 5.25
CA LYS A 206 -35.37 1.27 5.38
C LYS A 206 -35.83 2.61 4.80
N HIS A 207 -34.90 3.52 4.57
CA HIS A 207 -35.11 4.89 4.10
C HIS A 207 -34.50 5.14 2.72
N ARG A 208 -33.97 4.09 2.06
CA ARG A 208 -33.26 4.18 0.77
C ARG A 208 -34.09 4.80 -0.35
N ASN A 209 -35.42 4.81 -0.27
CA ASN A 209 -36.28 5.41 -1.30
C ASN A 209 -36.41 6.93 -1.18
N ASP A 210 -35.95 7.54 -0.08
CA ASP A 210 -36.04 8.98 0.17
C ASP A 210 -34.64 9.60 0.28
N LEU A 211 -34.21 10.30 -0.78
CA LEU A 211 -32.91 10.96 -0.84
C LEU A 211 -32.71 11.97 0.30
N PHE A 212 -33.77 12.70 0.66
CA PHE A 212 -33.68 13.73 1.69
C PHE A 212 -33.38 13.11 3.06
N GLN A 213 -33.98 11.96 3.37
CA GLN A 213 -33.70 11.23 4.60
C GLN A 213 -32.27 10.64 4.60
N ILE A 214 -31.79 10.12 3.47
CA ILE A 214 -30.39 9.68 3.34
C ILE A 214 -29.43 10.85 3.55
N GLU A 215 -29.70 12.01 2.95
CA GLU A 215 -28.92 13.23 3.18
C GLU A 215 -28.97 13.67 4.66
N ALA A 216 -30.11 13.53 5.34
CA ALA A 216 -30.22 13.83 6.77
C ALA A 216 -29.32 12.93 7.62
N PHE A 217 -29.28 11.62 7.36
CA PHE A 217 -28.30 10.71 8.00
C PHE A 217 -26.86 11.17 7.71
N PHE A 218 -26.56 11.46 6.45
CA PHE A 218 -25.20 11.74 5.98
C PHE A 218 -24.64 13.01 6.62
N TYR A 219 -25.37 14.12 6.50
CA TYR A 219 -24.92 15.41 7.03
C TYR A 219 -24.95 15.47 8.56
N GLY A 220 -25.94 14.81 9.18
CA GLY A 220 -26.01 14.70 10.64
C GLY A 220 -24.82 13.97 11.22
N LEU A 221 -24.51 12.77 10.71
CA LEU A 221 -23.37 11.98 11.17
C LEU A 221 -22.01 12.54 10.74
N ALA A 222 -21.97 13.37 9.70
CA ALA A 222 -20.78 14.13 9.32
C ALA A 222 -20.50 15.32 10.27
N GLY A 223 -21.38 15.60 11.23
CA GLY A 223 -21.28 16.74 12.15
C GLY A 223 -21.55 18.10 11.48
N LEU A 224 -21.96 18.11 10.22
CA LEU A 224 -22.13 19.34 9.41
C LEU A 224 -23.42 20.11 9.73
N LEU A 225 -24.33 19.48 10.49
CA LEU A 225 -25.59 20.09 10.97
C LEU A 225 -25.50 20.62 12.42
N GLU A 226 -24.34 20.50 13.08
CA GLU A 226 -24.16 20.98 14.45
C GLU A 226 -24.01 22.52 14.48
N GLU A 227 -24.60 23.19 15.47
CA GLU A 227 -24.63 24.67 15.59
C GLU A 227 -23.23 25.31 15.60
N LYS A 228 -22.21 24.61 16.13
CA LYS A 228 -20.83 25.09 16.11
C LYS A 228 -20.24 25.21 14.69
N PHE A 229 -20.80 24.47 13.72
CA PHE A 229 -20.28 24.35 12.36
C PHE A 229 -21.23 24.96 11.33
N LEU A 230 -22.54 24.72 11.46
CA LEU A 230 -23.58 25.36 10.65
C LEU A 230 -23.76 26.80 11.12
N LYS A 231 -23.08 27.73 10.46
CA LYS A 231 -23.17 29.16 10.81
C LYS A 231 -24.57 29.70 10.51
N ARG A 232 -24.98 30.75 11.23
CA ARG A 232 -26.28 31.42 11.03
C ARG A 232 -26.55 31.86 9.59
N GLU A 233 -25.53 32.28 8.87
CA GLU A 233 -25.62 32.65 7.44
C GLU A 233 -25.83 31.46 6.48
N GLN A 234 -25.71 30.24 6.99
CA GLN A 234 -25.89 28.97 6.29
C GLN A 234 -27.20 28.27 6.68
N GLU A 235 -27.95 28.84 7.61
CA GLU A 235 -29.28 28.39 8.00
C GLU A 235 -30.29 28.87 6.96
N ASP A 236 -30.76 27.95 6.13
CA ASP A 236 -31.84 28.14 5.18
C ASP A 236 -32.92 27.09 5.38
N GLU A 237 -33.98 27.13 4.57
CA GLU A 237 -35.10 26.18 4.71
C GLU A 237 -34.62 24.72 4.63
N TYR A 238 -33.67 24.42 3.73
CA TYR A 238 -33.20 23.05 3.51
C TYR A 238 -32.34 22.56 4.67
N SER A 239 -31.35 23.34 5.12
CA SER A 239 -30.49 22.93 6.24
C SER A 239 -31.28 22.79 7.54
N LEU A 240 -32.24 23.69 7.82
CA LEU A 240 -33.10 23.59 9.00
C LEU A 240 -34.01 22.35 8.97
N ARG A 241 -34.53 22.00 7.79
CA ARG A 241 -35.29 20.76 7.60
C ARG A 241 -34.43 19.52 7.83
N LEU A 242 -33.20 19.49 7.32
CA LEU A 242 -32.25 18.40 7.57
C LEU A 242 -31.96 18.26 9.07
N CYS A 243 -31.73 19.36 9.79
CA CYS A 243 -31.52 19.35 11.24
C CYS A 243 -32.71 18.72 11.98
N LYS A 244 -33.94 19.10 11.62
CA LYS A 244 -35.16 18.54 12.23
C LYS A 244 -35.31 17.05 11.92
N GLU A 245 -35.10 16.66 10.67
CA GLU A 245 -35.23 15.26 10.23
C GLU A 245 -34.16 14.38 10.88
N PHE A 246 -32.90 14.81 10.90
CA PHE A 246 -31.83 14.07 11.55
C PHE A 246 -32.09 13.89 13.06
N ARG A 247 -32.57 14.92 13.78
CA ARG A 247 -32.96 14.79 15.20
C ARG A 247 -34.11 13.80 15.41
N TYR A 248 -35.00 13.64 14.44
CA TYR A 248 -36.03 12.60 14.48
C TYR A 248 -35.43 11.21 14.26
N LEU A 249 -34.62 11.04 13.20
CA LEU A 249 -33.94 9.77 12.87
C LEU A 249 -33.00 9.30 13.99
N GLN A 250 -32.26 10.24 14.58
CA GLN A 250 -31.35 10.00 15.71
C GLN A 250 -32.09 9.40 16.90
N ARG A 251 -33.25 9.95 17.26
CA ARG A 251 -34.12 9.40 18.32
C ARG A 251 -34.75 8.07 17.92
N LYS A 252 -35.22 7.95 16.69
CA LYS A 252 -35.90 6.74 16.17
C LYS A 252 -35.01 5.51 16.17
N PHE A 253 -33.72 5.67 15.87
CA PHE A 253 -32.77 4.58 15.71
C PHE A 253 -31.66 4.57 16.77
N GLU A 254 -31.80 5.38 17.84
CA GLU A 254 -30.82 5.51 18.92
C GLU A 254 -29.39 5.77 18.40
N ILE A 255 -29.29 6.61 17.38
CA ILE A 255 -28.02 6.92 16.72
C ILE A 255 -27.19 7.78 17.67
N GLY A 256 -25.90 7.43 17.80
CA GLY A 256 -24.95 8.21 18.58
C GLY A 256 -24.70 9.61 18.03
N GLN A 257 -23.76 10.31 18.65
CA GLN A 257 -23.29 11.61 18.14
C GLN A 257 -22.56 11.41 16.80
N GLY A 258 -22.71 12.39 15.90
CA GLY A 258 -21.90 12.45 14.68
C GLY A 258 -20.42 12.68 14.98
N MET A 259 -19.59 12.57 13.95
CA MET A 259 -18.16 12.88 14.08
C MET A 259 -17.94 14.40 14.30
N ASP A 260 -16.77 14.77 14.80
CA ASP A 260 -16.39 16.18 14.84
C ASP A 260 -16.11 16.72 13.43
N ALA A 261 -16.87 17.74 13.02
CA ALA A 261 -16.78 18.35 11.70
C ALA A 261 -15.42 19.04 11.43
N THR A 262 -14.59 19.29 12.45
CA THR A 262 -13.24 19.84 12.27
C THR A 262 -12.28 18.90 11.53
N LEU A 263 -12.61 17.61 11.47
CA LEU A 263 -11.87 16.60 10.72
C LEU A 263 -11.93 16.84 9.21
N TRP A 264 -12.98 17.52 8.72
CA TRP A 264 -13.10 17.89 7.32
C TRP A 264 -12.09 18.97 6.92
N ARG A 265 -11.28 18.68 5.90
CA ARG A 265 -10.31 19.62 5.32
C ARG A 265 -10.93 20.32 4.12
N PHE A 266 -11.09 21.64 4.20
CA PHE A 266 -11.62 22.48 3.12
C PHE A 266 -10.55 23.27 2.36
N LEU A 267 -9.43 23.58 3.01
CA LEU A 267 -8.37 24.39 2.42
C LEU A 267 -7.78 23.68 1.19
N ARG A 268 -7.56 24.44 0.10
CA ARG A 268 -7.02 23.96 -1.20
C ARG A 268 -7.95 23.04 -2.00
N LEU A 269 -9.20 22.86 -1.59
CA LEU A 269 -10.20 22.17 -2.40
C LEU A 269 -10.86 23.10 -3.42
N ARG A 270 -11.15 22.54 -4.60
CA ARG A 270 -12.12 23.15 -5.51
C ARG A 270 -13.53 22.93 -4.95
N PRO A 271 -14.49 23.84 -5.18
CA PRO A 271 -15.84 23.72 -4.64
C PRO A 271 -16.54 22.38 -4.91
N ASP A 272 -16.39 21.81 -6.12
CA ASP A 272 -16.96 20.49 -6.46
C ASP A 272 -16.39 19.31 -5.65
N ASN A 273 -15.24 19.52 -4.99
CA ASN A 273 -14.61 18.52 -4.12
C ASN A 273 -14.92 18.72 -2.63
N PHE A 274 -15.74 19.72 -2.27
CA PHE A 274 -16.10 19.93 -0.87
C PHE A 274 -16.83 18.70 -0.31
N PRO A 275 -16.62 18.36 0.98
CA PRO A 275 -17.32 17.27 1.65
C PRO A 275 -18.83 17.31 1.44
N HIS A 276 -19.44 18.50 1.46
CA HIS A 276 -20.86 18.69 1.17
C HIS A 276 -21.29 18.07 -0.16
N ILE A 277 -20.61 18.44 -1.26
CA ILE A 277 -20.94 17.93 -2.59
C ILE A 277 -20.67 16.43 -2.69
N ARG A 278 -19.57 15.95 -2.12
CA ARG A 278 -19.22 14.52 -2.16
C ARG A 278 -20.18 13.65 -1.34
N LEU A 279 -20.66 14.14 -0.21
CA LEU A 279 -21.70 13.49 0.59
C LEU A 279 -23.04 13.44 -0.18
N ALA A 280 -23.46 14.54 -0.83
CA ALA A 280 -24.65 14.54 -1.69
C ALA A 280 -24.54 13.52 -2.83
N GLN A 281 -23.38 13.43 -3.48
CA GLN A 281 -23.12 12.45 -4.53
C GLN A 281 -23.13 11.01 -4.01
N LEU A 282 -22.56 10.76 -2.83
CA LEU A 282 -22.65 9.45 -2.19
C LEU A 282 -24.10 9.12 -1.78
N ALA A 283 -24.87 10.09 -1.31
CA ALA A 283 -26.26 9.90 -0.91
C ALA A 283 -27.11 9.48 -2.11
N TYR A 284 -26.94 10.16 -3.25
CA TYR A 284 -27.61 9.79 -4.50
C TYR A 284 -27.18 8.41 -4.99
N LEU A 285 -25.89 8.11 -4.93
CA LEU A 285 -25.37 6.80 -5.34
C LEU A 285 -25.88 5.68 -4.42
N TYR A 286 -25.98 5.91 -3.12
CA TYR A 286 -26.56 4.96 -2.15
C TYR A 286 -28.04 4.73 -2.42
N GLN A 287 -28.80 5.80 -2.68
CA GLN A 287 -30.23 5.75 -2.98
C GLN A 287 -30.50 4.94 -4.27
N LYS A 288 -29.81 5.29 -5.36
CA LYS A 288 -29.96 4.67 -6.69
C LYS A 288 -29.38 3.25 -6.75
N GLY A 289 -28.30 3.03 -6.01
CA GLY A 289 -27.46 1.83 -6.08
C GLY A 289 -28.00 0.67 -5.25
N ASP A 290 -29.26 0.29 -5.42
CA ASP A 290 -29.71 -1.01 -4.89
C ASP A 290 -28.77 -2.11 -5.42
N LYS A 291 -28.21 -2.89 -4.50
CA LYS A 291 -27.18 -3.92 -4.77
C LYS A 291 -25.98 -3.42 -5.58
N LEU A 292 -25.54 -2.16 -5.38
CA LEU A 292 -24.40 -1.58 -6.09
C LEU A 292 -23.14 -2.47 -6.03
N PHE A 293 -22.86 -3.04 -4.86
CA PHE A 293 -21.72 -3.93 -4.66
C PHE A 293 -21.76 -5.15 -5.58
N SER A 294 -22.85 -5.94 -5.57
CA SER A 294 -22.94 -7.14 -6.40
C SER A 294 -22.91 -6.81 -7.89
N ARG A 295 -23.58 -5.72 -8.30
CA ARG A 295 -23.57 -5.27 -9.70
C ARG A 295 -22.17 -4.87 -10.18
N LEU A 296 -21.37 -4.24 -9.31
CA LEU A 296 -19.98 -3.91 -9.62
C LEU A 296 -19.09 -5.15 -9.69
N LEU A 297 -19.37 -6.19 -8.89
CA LEU A 297 -18.70 -7.47 -8.98
C LEU A 297 -19.12 -8.30 -10.20
N GLU A 298 -20.25 -8.01 -10.82
CA GLU A 298 -20.72 -8.69 -12.03
C GLU A 298 -20.35 -7.94 -13.32
N ALA A 299 -20.04 -6.65 -13.22
CA ALA A 299 -19.69 -5.82 -14.37
C ALA A 299 -18.40 -6.30 -15.06
N GLU A 300 -18.51 -6.62 -16.35
CA GLU A 300 -17.40 -7.18 -17.13
C GLU A 300 -16.49 -6.12 -17.74
N THR A 301 -17.02 -4.93 -18.04
CA THR A 301 -16.29 -3.86 -18.74
C THR A 301 -16.14 -2.60 -17.90
N LEU A 302 -15.09 -1.82 -18.16
CA LEU A 302 -14.91 -0.50 -17.54
C LEU A 302 -16.06 0.46 -17.85
N ALA A 303 -16.71 0.33 -19.02
CA ALA A 303 -17.87 1.16 -19.38
C ALA A 303 -19.07 0.87 -18.48
N ASP A 304 -19.34 -0.41 -18.20
CA ASP A 304 -20.40 -0.82 -17.27
C ASP A 304 -20.13 -0.31 -15.86
N VAL A 305 -18.88 -0.47 -15.39
CA VAL A 305 -18.45 0.01 -14.07
C VAL A 305 -18.61 1.54 -13.97
N ARG A 306 -18.20 2.31 -14.99
CA ARG A 306 -18.37 3.77 -15.01
C ARG A 306 -19.83 4.19 -14.98
N THR A 307 -20.70 3.46 -15.67
CA THR A 307 -22.15 3.68 -15.68
C THR A 307 -22.77 3.40 -14.30
N LEU A 308 -22.32 2.34 -13.62
CA LEU A 308 -22.74 2.03 -12.25
C LEU A 308 -22.29 3.10 -11.23
N LEU A 309 -21.16 3.76 -11.49
CA LEU A 309 -20.65 4.87 -10.68
C LEU A 309 -21.24 6.24 -11.05
N ASP A 310 -22.18 6.31 -12.01
CA ASP A 310 -22.85 7.56 -12.35
C ASP A 310 -23.71 8.08 -11.20
N THR A 311 -23.28 9.23 -10.69
CA THR A 311 -23.92 9.93 -9.59
C THR A 311 -24.00 11.44 -9.85
N ARG A 312 -24.97 12.06 -9.18
CA ARG A 312 -25.26 13.51 -9.16
C ARG A 312 -25.66 13.91 -7.74
N THR A 313 -26.03 15.17 -7.54
CA THR A 313 -26.54 15.66 -6.26
C THR A 313 -28.05 15.84 -6.28
N SER A 314 -28.67 16.08 -5.12
CA SER A 314 -30.04 16.61 -5.06
C SER A 314 -30.12 18.04 -5.62
N SER A 315 -31.33 18.49 -5.94
CA SER A 315 -31.58 19.79 -6.59
C SER A 315 -31.04 20.98 -5.79
N TYR A 316 -31.08 20.92 -4.46
CA TYR A 316 -30.50 21.94 -3.58
C TYR A 316 -29.01 22.19 -3.90
N TRP A 317 -28.26 21.11 -4.11
CA TRP A 317 -26.84 21.21 -4.38
C TRP A 317 -26.53 21.62 -5.81
N GLU A 318 -27.48 21.77 -6.73
CA GLU A 318 -27.16 22.26 -8.08
C GLU A 318 -26.70 23.72 -8.05
N ASN A 319 -27.26 24.53 -7.16
CA ASN A 319 -26.90 25.93 -6.97
C ASN A 319 -26.23 26.21 -5.61
N HIS A 320 -25.83 25.20 -4.86
CA HIS A 320 -25.06 25.35 -3.61
C HIS A 320 -23.75 24.54 -3.61
N TYR A 321 -22.71 25.08 -2.98
CA TYR A 321 -21.49 24.32 -2.61
C TYR A 321 -21.33 24.15 -1.11
N LEU A 322 -21.97 25.02 -0.35
CA LEU A 322 -22.10 25.04 1.09
C LEU A 322 -23.55 25.44 1.41
N PHE A 323 -24.05 25.07 2.58
CA PHE A 323 -25.40 25.46 2.98
C PHE A 323 -25.60 26.98 2.97
N GLY A 324 -26.79 27.44 2.56
CA GLY A 324 -27.22 28.85 2.49
C GLY A 324 -26.48 29.74 1.48
N ARG A 325 -25.43 29.23 0.82
CA ARG A 325 -24.59 30.01 -0.09
C ARG A 325 -24.88 29.68 -1.55
N LEU A 326 -25.61 30.58 -2.21
CA LEU A 326 -25.93 30.48 -3.62
C LEU A 326 -24.68 30.52 -4.51
N SER A 327 -24.75 29.80 -5.61
CA SER A 327 -23.79 29.73 -6.70
C SER A 327 -24.53 29.56 -8.02
N SER A 328 -23.83 29.67 -9.15
CA SER A 328 -24.41 29.39 -10.46
C SER A 328 -24.97 27.97 -10.51
N GLN A 329 -26.21 27.83 -10.98
CA GLN A 329 -26.84 26.52 -11.11
C GLN A 329 -26.06 25.64 -12.10
N LYS A 330 -25.70 24.45 -11.65
CA LYS A 330 -25.00 23.44 -12.44
C LYS A 330 -25.20 22.07 -11.83
N GLU A 331 -25.50 21.06 -12.64
CA GLU A 331 -25.51 19.67 -12.17
C GLU A 331 -24.11 19.25 -11.72
N LYS A 332 -24.00 18.72 -10.50
CA LYS A 332 -22.73 18.34 -9.88
C LYS A 332 -22.53 16.83 -9.95
N THR A 333 -21.91 16.36 -11.02
CA THR A 333 -21.65 14.93 -11.27
C THR A 333 -20.23 14.50 -10.90
N LEU A 334 -19.98 13.19 -10.89
CA LEU A 334 -18.64 12.62 -10.77
C LEU A 334 -17.96 12.57 -12.13
N GLY A 335 -16.86 13.30 -12.31
CA GLY A 335 -16.12 13.29 -13.58
C GLY A 335 -15.40 11.96 -13.84
N GLU A 336 -15.09 11.68 -15.11
CA GLU A 336 -14.47 10.41 -15.54
C GLU A 336 -13.16 10.08 -14.80
N ARG A 337 -12.27 11.06 -14.62
CA ARG A 337 -11.03 10.85 -13.84
C ARG A 337 -11.30 10.45 -12.39
N SER A 338 -12.36 10.99 -11.79
CA SER A 338 -12.74 10.61 -10.44
C SER A 338 -13.32 9.19 -10.40
N LYS A 339 -14.12 8.80 -11.40
CA LYS A 339 -14.59 7.41 -11.53
C LYS A 339 -13.41 6.45 -11.67
N ASP A 340 -12.45 6.75 -12.55
CA ASP A 340 -11.25 5.92 -12.73
C ASP A 340 -10.49 5.73 -11.41
N LEU A 341 -10.33 6.79 -10.61
CA LEU A 341 -9.70 6.70 -9.28
C LEU A 341 -10.50 5.82 -8.29
N ILE A 342 -11.83 5.88 -8.34
CA ILE A 342 -12.70 4.97 -7.56
C ILE A 342 -12.56 3.53 -8.04
N ILE A 343 -12.44 3.30 -9.35
CA ILE A 343 -12.23 1.96 -9.91
C ILE A 343 -10.91 1.38 -9.40
N ILE A 344 -9.81 2.15 -9.50
CA ILE A 344 -8.46 1.74 -9.08
C ILE A 344 -8.38 1.46 -7.56
N ASN A 345 -9.07 2.26 -6.74
CA ASN A 345 -8.90 2.23 -5.29
C ASN A 345 -10.02 1.53 -4.52
N THR A 346 -11.17 1.29 -5.16
CA THR A 346 -12.31 0.57 -4.56
C THR A 346 -12.65 -0.68 -5.37
N VAL A 347 -13.02 -0.55 -6.64
CA VAL A 347 -13.60 -1.67 -7.41
C VAL A 347 -12.59 -2.78 -7.65
N VAL A 348 -11.41 -2.45 -8.18
CA VAL A 348 -10.33 -3.41 -8.45
C VAL A 348 -9.91 -4.15 -7.17
N PRO A 349 -9.63 -3.48 -6.05
CA PRO A 349 -9.30 -4.17 -4.80
C PRO A 349 -10.39 -5.10 -4.29
N PHE A 350 -11.67 -4.72 -4.37
CA PHE A 350 -12.77 -5.60 -3.97
C PHE A 350 -12.94 -6.78 -4.91
N LEU A 351 -12.79 -6.56 -6.21
CA LEU A 351 -12.85 -7.62 -7.21
C LEU A 351 -11.76 -8.67 -6.96
N TYR A 352 -10.53 -8.24 -6.71
CA TYR A 352 -9.40 -9.10 -6.34
C TYR A 352 -9.64 -9.83 -5.01
N THR A 353 -9.99 -9.09 -3.95
CA THR A 353 -10.17 -9.66 -2.60
C THR A 353 -11.34 -10.65 -2.54
N TYR A 354 -12.45 -10.34 -3.21
CA TYR A 354 -13.60 -11.22 -3.26
C TYR A 354 -13.34 -12.45 -4.15
N GLY A 355 -12.60 -12.27 -5.25
CA GLY A 355 -12.11 -13.37 -6.09
C GLY A 355 -11.27 -14.37 -5.30
N LEU A 356 -10.29 -13.89 -4.53
CA LEU A 356 -9.51 -14.73 -3.61
C LEU A 356 -10.41 -15.46 -2.59
N HIS A 357 -11.37 -14.75 -1.98
CA HIS A 357 -12.29 -15.33 -1.01
C HIS A 357 -13.18 -16.44 -1.61
N LYS A 358 -13.56 -16.31 -2.88
CA LYS A 358 -14.38 -17.30 -3.61
C LYS A 358 -13.57 -18.34 -4.38
N ALA A 359 -12.24 -18.26 -4.36
CA ALA A 359 -11.36 -19.02 -5.23
C ALA A 359 -11.74 -18.88 -6.72
N ASP A 360 -12.11 -17.68 -7.14
CA ASP A 360 -12.47 -17.33 -8.52
C ASP A 360 -11.34 -16.53 -9.19
N GLU A 361 -10.50 -17.23 -9.94
CA GLU A 361 -9.37 -16.64 -10.66
C GLU A 361 -9.80 -15.62 -11.72
N ARG A 362 -10.99 -15.78 -12.32
CA ARG A 362 -11.49 -14.86 -13.36
C ARG A 362 -11.72 -13.46 -12.82
N MET A 363 -12.16 -13.35 -11.56
CA MET A 363 -12.30 -12.07 -10.88
C MET A 363 -10.93 -11.41 -10.67
N CYS A 364 -9.94 -12.17 -10.22
CA CYS A 364 -8.57 -11.66 -10.03
C CYS A 364 -7.95 -11.20 -11.35
N GLU A 365 -8.10 -11.98 -12.43
CA GLU A 365 -7.65 -11.62 -13.78
C GLU A 365 -8.34 -10.34 -14.28
N ARG A 366 -9.66 -10.23 -14.09
CA ARG A 366 -10.40 -9.02 -14.46
C ARG A 366 -9.95 -7.79 -13.68
N ALA A 367 -9.57 -7.95 -12.40
CA ALA A 367 -8.99 -6.87 -11.61
C ALA A 367 -7.66 -6.37 -12.21
N GLY A 368 -6.79 -7.30 -12.64
CA GLY A 368 -5.56 -6.98 -13.36
C GLY A 368 -5.83 -6.29 -14.70
N ARG A 369 -6.70 -6.86 -15.52
CA ARG A 369 -7.10 -6.29 -16.82
C ARG A 369 -7.63 -4.85 -16.70
N PHE A 370 -8.47 -4.57 -15.70
CA PHE A 370 -8.96 -3.22 -15.46
C PHE A 370 -7.82 -2.23 -15.15
N LEU A 371 -6.78 -2.63 -14.41
CA LEU A 371 -5.62 -1.79 -14.16
C LEU A 371 -4.78 -1.55 -15.43
N GLU A 372 -4.67 -2.55 -16.30
CA GLU A 372 -3.93 -2.44 -17.57
C GLU A 372 -4.64 -1.53 -18.58
N GLU A 373 -5.98 -1.60 -18.66
CA GLU A 373 -6.80 -0.79 -19.56
C GLU A 373 -6.94 0.68 -19.12
N LEU A 374 -6.90 0.95 -17.81
CA LEU A 374 -6.98 2.30 -17.27
C LEU A 374 -5.69 3.08 -17.50
N LYS A 375 -5.82 4.39 -17.75
CA LYS A 375 -4.65 5.29 -17.87
C LYS A 375 -3.96 5.45 -16.52
N ALA A 376 -2.64 5.64 -16.58
CA ALA A 376 -1.84 5.97 -15.42
C ALA A 376 -2.40 7.17 -14.63
N GLU A 377 -2.37 7.07 -13.31
CA GLU A 377 -2.75 8.16 -12.43
C GLU A 377 -1.80 9.37 -12.58
N SER A 378 -2.34 10.58 -12.43
CA SER A 378 -1.54 11.80 -12.51
C SER A 378 -1.27 12.38 -11.12
N ASN A 379 -0.09 12.08 -10.57
CA ASN A 379 0.37 12.63 -9.30
C ASN A 379 1.89 12.90 -9.33
N HIS A 380 2.43 13.47 -8.26
CA HIS A 380 3.85 13.86 -8.22
C HIS A 380 4.80 12.66 -8.25
N ILE A 381 4.40 11.51 -7.69
CA ILE A 381 5.17 10.28 -7.72
C ILE A 381 5.32 9.82 -9.17
N ILE A 382 4.21 9.72 -9.90
CA ILE A 382 4.22 9.26 -11.29
C ILE A 382 5.02 10.19 -12.21
N ARG A 383 4.92 11.50 -12.01
CA ARG A 383 5.76 12.47 -12.74
C ARG A 383 7.25 12.25 -12.47
N SER A 384 7.65 12.13 -11.20
CA SER A 384 9.05 11.87 -10.83
C SER A 384 9.62 10.60 -11.46
N TRP A 385 8.87 9.50 -11.50
CA TRP A 385 9.31 8.27 -12.15
C TRP A 385 9.32 8.35 -13.69
N SER A 386 8.36 9.06 -14.28
CA SER A 386 8.33 9.30 -15.72
C SER A 386 9.51 10.18 -16.16
N ASP A 387 9.82 11.23 -15.40
CA ASP A 387 10.96 12.13 -15.64
C ASP A 387 12.30 11.40 -15.47
N ALA A 388 12.32 10.36 -14.63
CA ALA A 388 13.46 9.45 -14.46
C ALA A 388 13.60 8.40 -15.60
N GLY A 389 12.77 8.48 -16.64
CA GLY A 389 12.90 7.68 -17.85
C GLY A 389 12.11 6.37 -17.87
N LEU A 390 11.25 6.10 -16.87
CA LEU A 390 10.36 4.94 -16.91
C LEU A 390 9.07 5.24 -17.69
N PRO A 391 8.64 4.35 -18.60
CA PRO A 391 7.35 4.48 -19.26
C PRO A 391 6.23 4.15 -18.26
N VAL A 392 5.34 5.11 -18.00
CA VAL A 392 4.15 4.93 -17.15
C VAL A 392 2.90 5.17 -17.98
N VAL A 393 2.24 4.10 -18.40
CA VAL A 393 1.14 4.18 -19.38
C VAL A 393 -0.20 3.83 -18.74
N SER A 394 -0.21 2.78 -17.92
CA SER A 394 -1.41 2.20 -17.32
C SER A 394 -1.55 2.51 -15.83
N ALA A 395 -2.75 2.29 -15.29
CA ALA A 395 -2.97 2.33 -13.85
C ALA A 395 -2.22 1.19 -13.13
N ALA A 396 -1.97 0.07 -13.81
CA ALA A 396 -1.11 -0.99 -13.32
C ALA A 396 0.30 -0.46 -13.04
N ASP A 397 0.89 0.29 -13.98
CA ASP A 397 2.20 0.92 -13.80
C ASP A 397 2.18 1.95 -12.67
N SER A 398 1.16 2.82 -12.61
CA SER A 398 1.10 3.84 -11.56
C SER A 398 0.92 3.24 -10.18
N GLN A 399 0.11 2.20 -10.04
CA GLN A 399 -0.06 1.48 -8.78
C GLN A 399 1.24 0.77 -8.35
N ALA A 400 1.98 0.16 -9.28
CA ALA A 400 3.29 -0.42 -9.02
C ALA A 400 4.31 0.61 -8.49
N LEU A 401 4.38 1.77 -9.13
CA LEU A 401 5.34 2.82 -8.77
C LEU A 401 4.97 3.52 -7.47
N ILE A 402 3.67 3.67 -7.17
CA ILE A 402 3.22 4.14 -5.85
C ILE A 402 3.64 3.15 -4.77
N GLN A 403 3.52 1.84 -5.02
CA GLN A 403 4.01 0.80 -4.11
C GLN A 403 5.51 0.93 -3.88
N LEU A 404 6.29 1.00 -4.97
CA LEU A 404 7.73 1.13 -4.92
C LEU A 404 8.16 2.37 -4.13
N GLN A 405 7.52 3.50 -4.40
CA GLN A 405 7.80 4.75 -3.70
C GLN A 405 7.53 4.60 -2.20
N LYS A 406 6.34 4.14 -1.81
CA LYS A 406 5.89 4.15 -0.41
C LYS A 406 6.54 3.07 0.45
N GLU A 407 6.71 1.88 -0.11
CA GLU A 407 7.14 0.71 0.65
C GLU A 407 8.64 0.44 0.55
N TYR A 408 9.32 1.01 -0.46
CA TYR A 408 10.77 0.85 -0.63
C TYR A 408 11.51 2.19 -0.55
N CYS A 409 11.22 3.15 -1.44
CA CYS A 409 12.02 4.37 -1.55
C CYS A 409 11.91 5.26 -0.30
N ASP A 410 10.69 5.58 0.13
CA ASP A 410 10.42 6.40 1.32
C ASP A 410 10.98 5.74 2.60
N LYS A 411 11.03 4.39 2.62
CA LYS A 411 11.57 3.58 3.72
C LYS A 411 13.05 3.22 3.56
N ARG A 412 13.73 3.73 2.53
CA ARG A 412 15.16 3.48 2.21
C ARG A 412 15.53 1.99 2.07
N LYS A 413 14.61 1.15 1.59
CA LYS A 413 14.81 -0.31 1.42
C LYS A 413 15.48 -0.66 0.08
N CYS A 414 16.47 0.10 -0.37
CA CYS A 414 17.13 -0.12 -1.66
C CYS A 414 17.79 -1.50 -1.77
N LEU A 415 18.28 -2.08 -0.67
CA LEU A 415 18.85 -3.44 -0.61
C LEU A 415 17.83 -4.54 -0.91
N TYR A 416 16.53 -4.23 -0.86
CA TYR A 416 15.43 -5.17 -1.14
C TYR A 416 14.72 -4.85 -2.47
N CYS A 417 15.17 -3.83 -3.20
CA CYS A 417 14.56 -3.37 -4.44
C CYS A 417 15.34 -3.87 -5.64
N ARG A 418 14.67 -4.36 -6.69
CA ARG A 418 15.34 -4.83 -7.92
C ARG A 418 16.06 -3.70 -8.67
N PHE A 419 15.52 -2.48 -8.69
CA PHE A 419 16.25 -1.33 -9.25
C PHE A 419 17.42 -0.90 -8.37
N GLY A 420 17.28 -1.04 -7.05
CA GLY A 420 18.39 -0.85 -6.12
C GLY A 420 19.51 -1.87 -6.38
N TYR A 421 19.15 -3.12 -6.66
CA TYR A 421 20.11 -4.17 -7.01
C TYR A 421 20.93 -3.81 -8.25
N GLU A 422 20.26 -3.39 -9.33
CA GLU A 422 20.95 -2.97 -10.56
C GLU A 422 21.86 -1.76 -10.32
N TYR A 423 21.43 -0.79 -9.51
CA TYR A 423 22.26 0.36 -9.14
C TYR A 423 23.51 -0.06 -8.34
N LEU A 424 23.35 -0.94 -7.35
CA LEU A 424 24.44 -1.40 -6.49
C LEU A 424 25.47 -2.27 -7.24
N LYS A 425 25.00 -3.04 -8.22
CA LYS A 425 25.86 -3.88 -9.07
C LYS A 425 26.57 -3.08 -10.17
N HIS A 426 26.00 -1.94 -10.56
CA HIS A 426 26.57 -1.12 -11.64
C HIS A 426 28.06 -0.86 -11.35
N ASN A 427 28.92 -1.12 -12.33
CA ASN A 427 30.30 -0.67 -12.28
C ASN A 427 30.33 0.70 -12.93
N SER A 428 30.70 1.74 -12.17
CA SER A 428 31.00 3.04 -12.75
C SER A 428 32.14 2.84 -13.75
N LEU A 429 31.85 3.06 -15.03
CA LEU A 429 32.84 3.09 -16.11
C LEU A 429 33.79 4.26 -15.93
#